data_AF-A0A848H7L8-F1
#
_entry.id   AF-A0A848H7L8-F1
#
_cell.length_a   1.000
_cell.length_b   1.000
_cell.length_c   1.000
_cell.angle_alpha   90.00
_cell.angle_beta   90.00
_cell.angle_gamma   90.00
#
_symmetry.space_group_name_H-M   'P 1'
#
loop_
_entity.id
_entity.type
_entity.pdbx_description
1 polymer ?
#
loop_
_entity_poly.entity_id
_entity_poly.type
_entity_poly.pdbx_seq_one_letter_code
_entity_poly.pdbx_strand_id
1 'polypeptide(L)'
;MVRSPSAPRRLLFMLPLAAALRALAQPKVEFGASREPLAVPTLPLSDAPPPRELAQGAEVYLVSGYEPGTPRTAVRIDRPGKRVLLVLTSYDKVFWQVLPTPGTELAGVLVASYSAQGALQAPPGTPAFGVKLPYAYEVDNANFRQLLAGLNTAFGVERIDGVRGAYTLAAENEFRQPDPPRAPLTLAGEQPEAPRRNFGFTLLARDLRPVRWTLTGPVEGGGPYLGEGKVALSPDGERIWRLRGDGLEALRRGETAARAIPLPPDFPSFSWAMDLALDPQLGVLTIVTLGGEGFLYRYDTRNERWLDVRSLNNIDINALAFDPVGHRYVAWTSEGSLLLISRKGEALGQHKLLPLLRGYGALYDRGNAQPPRLTLAPHGEQLALVAIAGGRVTQVWAYDWQRQEARMTWKAGH
;
A
#
# COMPACT_ATOMS: atom_id res chain seq x y z
N MET A 1 -4.31 56.31 -70.32
CA MET A 1 -5.71 56.58 -69.95
C MET A 1 -5.93 55.88 -68.60
N VAL A 2 -6.27 56.48 -67.46
CA VAL A 2 -6.78 57.79 -67.08
C VAL A 2 -6.22 58.15 -65.69
N ARG A 3 -5.90 59.44 -65.57
CA ARG A 3 -5.69 60.35 -64.42
C ARG A 3 -6.07 59.91 -62.98
N SER A 4 -5.13 60.19 -62.05
CA SER A 4 -5.17 61.05 -60.82
C SER A 4 -6.46 61.87 -60.52
N PRO A 5 -6.63 62.63 -59.40
CA PRO A 5 -5.80 62.88 -58.19
C PRO A 5 -6.63 63.04 -56.86
N SER A 6 -5.99 63.33 -55.71
CA SER A 6 -6.28 64.53 -54.86
C SER A 6 -5.64 64.47 -53.46
N ALA A 7 -4.70 65.40 -53.23
CA ALA A 7 -4.16 65.90 -51.95
C ALA A 7 -5.24 66.73 -51.16
N PRO A 8 -5.00 67.52 -50.07
CA PRO A 8 -3.72 68.01 -49.49
C PRO A 8 -3.67 68.37 -47.96
N ARG A 9 -2.53 69.00 -47.56
CA ARG A 9 -2.30 70.08 -46.54
C ARG A 9 -2.04 69.69 -45.06
N ARG A 10 -0.83 69.97 -44.53
CA ARG A 10 -0.34 71.15 -43.72
C ARG A 10 -0.74 71.03 -42.24
N LEU A 11 0.04 71.35 -41.19
CA LEU A 11 1.19 72.24 -40.97
C LEU A 11 1.86 71.93 -39.59
N LEU A 12 3.14 72.29 -39.47
CA LEU A 12 4.00 72.59 -38.29
C LEU A 12 3.39 72.63 -36.86
N PHE A 13 4.11 72.09 -35.84
CA PHE A 13 5.01 72.85 -34.92
C PHE A 13 5.49 72.02 -33.69
N MET A 14 6.71 72.35 -33.22
CA MET A 14 7.30 72.17 -31.87
C MET A 14 7.89 70.81 -31.41
N LEU A 15 9.23 70.75 -31.40
CA LEU A 15 10.04 70.25 -30.27
C LEU A 15 10.03 71.30 -29.13
N PRO A 16 10.48 71.05 -27.86
CA PRO A 16 11.08 69.83 -27.27
C PRO A 16 10.52 69.48 -25.86
N LEU A 17 10.86 68.32 -25.28
CA LEU A 17 11.43 68.18 -23.91
C LEU A 17 11.60 66.70 -23.52
N ALA A 18 12.79 66.39 -23.02
CA ALA A 18 13.13 65.18 -22.30
C ALA A 18 12.47 65.14 -20.91
N ALA A 19 11.98 63.98 -20.46
CA ALA A 19 12.18 63.44 -19.11
C ALA A 19 11.46 62.09 -18.89
N ALA A 20 12.24 61.10 -18.46
CA ALA A 20 11.87 60.02 -17.54
C ALA A 20 10.78 59.00 -17.95
N LEU A 21 11.12 58.12 -18.90
CA LEU A 21 10.69 56.72 -18.87
C LEU A 21 11.93 55.84 -18.70
N ARG A 22 12.40 55.74 -17.45
CA ARG A 22 13.33 54.68 -17.04
C ARG A 22 12.50 53.39 -16.98
N ALA A 23 12.47 52.70 -18.11
CA ALA A 23 12.04 51.31 -18.17
C ALA A 23 12.83 50.50 -17.12
N LEU A 24 12.11 49.74 -16.31
CA LEU A 24 12.67 48.63 -15.53
C LEU A 24 13.20 47.60 -16.52
N ALA A 25 14.44 47.80 -16.99
CA ALA A 25 15.17 46.81 -17.73
C ALA A 25 15.36 45.61 -16.79
N GLN A 26 14.59 44.54 -17.02
CA GLN A 26 14.90 43.26 -16.39
C GLN A 26 16.32 42.87 -16.82
N PRO A 27 17.20 42.50 -15.89
CA PRO A 27 18.56 42.15 -16.23
C PRO A 27 18.54 40.97 -17.21
N LYS A 28 19.24 41.14 -18.32
CA LYS A 28 19.46 40.12 -19.34
C LYS A 28 20.17 38.95 -18.65
N VAL A 29 19.48 37.83 -18.48
CA VAL A 29 20.07 36.61 -17.90
C VAL A 29 21.04 36.04 -18.92
N GLU A 30 22.35 36.20 -18.67
CA GLU A 30 23.40 35.61 -19.51
C GLU A 30 23.54 34.11 -19.22
N PHE A 31 23.49 33.32 -20.28
CA PHE A 31 23.70 31.87 -20.22
C PHE A 31 25.14 31.59 -19.79
N GLY A 32 25.33 30.98 -18.61
CA GLY A 32 26.66 30.67 -18.04
C GLY A 32 27.13 31.61 -16.93
N ALA A 33 26.38 32.64 -16.56
CA ALA A 33 26.71 33.46 -15.39
C ALA A 33 26.57 32.64 -14.10
N SER A 34 27.66 32.52 -13.34
CA SER A 34 27.67 31.88 -12.03
C SER A 34 26.80 32.69 -11.08
N ARG A 35 25.54 32.28 -10.86
CA ARG A 35 24.75 32.80 -9.76
C ARG A 35 25.37 32.27 -8.49
N GLU A 36 25.90 33.15 -7.65
CA GLU A 36 26.12 32.80 -6.25
C GLU A 36 24.81 32.18 -5.73
N PRO A 37 24.83 30.94 -5.19
CA PRO A 37 23.64 30.38 -4.61
C PRO A 37 23.21 31.34 -3.51
N LEU A 38 22.02 31.93 -3.65
CA LEU A 38 21.39 32.67 -2.57
C LEU A 38 21.55 31.82 -1.31
N ALA A 39 22.32 32.32 -0.33
CA ALA A 39 22.58 31.60 0.89
C ALA A 39 21.24 31.46 1.63
N VAL A 40 20.57 30.33 1.41
CA VAL A 40 19.29 30.05 2.06
C VAL A 40 19.62 29.78 3.54
N PRO A 41 19.10 30.59 4.49
CA PRO A 41 19.44 30.42 5.88
C PRO A 41 18.93 29.08 6.40
N THR A 42 19.67 28.48 7.32
CA THR A 42 19.17 27.36 8.09
C THR A 42 18.12 27.88 9.07
N LEU A 43 16.91 27.33 9.02
CA LEU A 43 15.81 27.69 9.90
C LEU A 43 15.72 26.71 11.08
N PRO A 44 15.54 27.19 12.32
CA PRO A 44 15.19 26.32 13.43
C PRO A 44 13.77 25.78 13.20
N LEU A 45 13.56 24.51 13.54
CA LEU A 45 12.24 23.91 13.53
C LEU A 45 11.55 24.23 14.86
N SER A 46 10.33 24.75 14.81
CA SER A 46 9.53 24.97 16.00
C SER A 46 8.99 23.64 16.53
N ASP A 47 9.10 23.43 17.84
CA ASP A 47 8.44 22.32 18.56
C ASP A 47 7.01 22.66 18.98
N ALA A 48 6.57 23.90 18.75
CA ALA A 48 5.19 24.28 19.02
C ALA A 48 4.23 23.54 18.08
N PRO A 49 3.02 23.18 18.54
CA PRO A 49 2.02 22.60 17.66
C PRO A 49 1.76 23.52 16.45
N PRO A 50 1.90 23.01 15.21
CA PRO A 50 1.68 23.82 14.02
C PRO A 50 0.20 24.24 13.91
N PRO A 51 -0.11 25.48 13.50
CA PRO A 51 -1.48 25.93 13.32
C PRO A 51 -2.23 25.10 12.28
N ARG A 52 -3.52 24.82 12.52
CA ARG A 52 -4.35 24.03 11.60
C ARG A 52 -4.53 24.74 10.25
N GLU A 53 -4.57 26.07 10.27
CA GLU A 53 -4.83 26.96 9.14
C GLU A 53 -3.72 26.94 8.08
N LEU A 54 -2.57 26.32 8.38
CA LEU A 54 -1.48 26.13 7.42
C LEU A 54 -1.95 25.38 6.16
N ALA A 55 -2.86 24.41 6.30
CA ALA A 55 -3.38 23.66 5.17
C ALA A 55 -4.56 24.33 4.44
N GLN A 56 -5.16 25.38 5.01
CA GLN A 56 -6.38 25.97 4.46
C GLN A 56 -6.14 26.58 3.07
N GLY A 57 -6.72 25.98 2.03
CA GLY A 57 -6.53 26.42 0.64
C GLY A 57 -5.11 26.21 0.09
N ALA A 58 -4.26 25.45 0.80
CA ALA A 58 -2.93 25.11 0.34
C ALA A 58 -2.94 23.83 -0.51
N GLU A 59 -2.07 23.76 -1.51
CA GLU A 59 -1.67 22.49 -2.13
C GLU A 59 -0.70 21.77 -1.19
N VAL A 60 -0.88 20.47 -0.97
CA VAL A 60 -0.06 19.67 -0.05
C VAL A 60 0.89 18.79 -0.85
N TYR A 61 2.20 18.97 -0.65
CA TYR A 61 3.24 18.16 -1.29
C TYR A 61 4.04 17.38 -0.26
N LEU A 62 4.39 16.13 -0.57
CA LEU A 62 5.12 15.23 0.30
C LEU A 62 6.42 14.75 -0.35
N VAL A 63 7.53 14.89 0.35
CA VAL A 63 8.77 14.16 0.06
C VAL A 63 9.05 13.21 1.21
N SER A 64 9.21 11.91 0.91
CA SER A 64 9.44 10.90 1.94
C SER A 64 10.48 9.88 1.53
N GLY A 65 11.37 9.49 2.45
CA GLY A 65 12.36 8.45 2.18
C GLY A 65 12.91 7.73 3.39
N TYR A 66 13.71 6.70 3.17
CA TYR A 66 14.42 6.02 4.24
C TYR A 66 15.72 6.77 4.56
N GLU A 67 16.59 6.89 3.56
CA GLU A 67 17.93 7.48 3.70
C GLU A 67 18.17 8.60 2.66
N PRO A 68 19.04 9.58 2.96
CA PRO A 68 19.45 10.57 1.98
C PRO A 68 20.43 9.97 0.96
N GLY A 69 20.21 10.21 -0.34
CA GLY A 69 21.20 9.85 -1.37
C GLY A 69 22.41 10.80 -1.43
N THR A 70 22.32 11.97 -0.81
CA THR A 70 23.34 13.02 -0.79
C THR A 70 23.35 13.74 0.56
N PRO A 71 24.44 14.41 0.97
CA PRO A 71 24.48 15.16 2.23
C PRO A 71 23.39 16.22 2.38
N ARG A 72 22.79 16.65 1.26
CA ARG A 72 21.70 17.61 1.18
C ARG A 72 20.71 17.16 0.12
N THR A 73 19.42 17.20 0.44
CA THR A 73 18.31 16.95 -0.49
C THR A 73 17.58 18.26 -0.79
N ALA A 74 17.55 18.66 -2.06
CA ALA A 74 16.84 19.84 -2.52
C ALA A 74 15.38 19.51 -2.87
N VAL A 75 14.47 20.43 -2.54
CA VAL A 75 13.04 20.35 -2.87
C VAL A 75 12.63 21.63 -3.57
N ARG A 76 12.43 21.55 -4.89
CA ARG A 76 11.98 22.66 -5.73
C ARG A 76 10.46 22.68 -5.84
N ILE A 77 9.86 23.80 -5.47
CA ILE A 77 8.41 24.02 -5.58
C ILE A 77 8.17 25.10 -6.62
N ASP A 78 7.71 24.72 -7.81
CA ASP A 78 7.38 25.64 -8.88
C ASP A 78 5.87 25.77 -9.07
N ARG A 79 5.23 26.53 -8.17
CA ARG A 79 3.78 26.68 -8.08
C ARG A 79 3.38 28.16 -7.96
N PRO A 80 3.68 29.00 -8.98
CA PRO A 80 3.38 30.43 -8.92
C PRO A 80 1.88 30.69 -8.74
N GLY A 81 1.55 31.62 -7.84
CA GLY A 81 0.18 31.97 -7.47
C GLY A 81 -0.51 30.93 -6.57
N LYS A 82 0.21 29.93 -6.08
CA LYS A 82 -0.31 28.90 -5.18
C LYS A 82 0.29 29.03 -3.80
N ARG A 83 -0.56 28.71 -2.82
CA ARG A 83 -0.19 28.48 -1.43
C ARG A 83 0.15 27.00 -1.25
N VAL A 84 1.28 26.69 -0.62
CA VAL A 84 1.83 25.33 -0.53
C VAL A 84 2.17 24.97 0.91
N LEU A 85 1.67 23.82 1.37
CA LEU A 85 2.14 23.15 2.58
C LEU A 85 3.06 21.99 2.17
N LEU A 86 4.32 22.06 2.59
CA LEU A 86 5.32 21.04 2.28
C LEU A 86 5.52 20.11 3.48
N VAL A 87 5.46 18.80 3.24
CA VAL A 87 5.67 17.75 4.24
C VAL A 87 6.93 16.97 3.87
N LEU A 88 7.88 16.90 4.79
CA LEU A 88 9.18 16.25 4.61
C LEU A 88 9.34 15.18 5.69
N THR A 89 9.37 13.92 5.29
CA THR A 89 9.48 12.80 6.24
C THR A 89 10.67 11.90 5.89
N SER A 90 11.41 11.43 6.89
CA SER A 90 12.51 10.49 6.66
C SER A 90 12.72 9.51 7.81
N TYR A 91 13.33 8.35 7.53
CA TYR A 91 13.84 7.50 8.62
C TYR A 91 15.11 8.12 9.20
N ASP A 92 16.10 8.36 8.35
CA ASP A 92 17.37 8.97 8.73
C ASP A 92 17.32 10.50 8.79
N LYS A 93 18.35 11.08 9.40
CA LYS A 93 18.55 12.52 9.42
C LYS A 93 18.84 13.04 8.01
N VAL A 94 18.03 13.98 7.54
CA VAL A 94 18.21 14.63 6.23
C VAL A 94 18.43 16.13 6.40
N PHE A 95 19.33 16.70 5.59
CA PHE A 95 19.46 18.14 5.43
C PHE A 95 18.62 18.58 4.22
N TRP A 96 17.51 19.26 4.47
CA TRP A 96 16.56 19.70 3.45
C TRP A 96 16.88 21.10 2.97
N GLN A 97 16.80 21.34 1.66
CA GLN A 97 16.87 22.68 1.08
C GLN A 97 15.63 22.94 0.23
N VAL A 98 14.73 23.81 0.70
CA VAL A 98 13.48 24.14 0.05
C VAL A 98 13.66 25.39 -0.81
N LEU A 99 13.31 25.27 -2.09
CA LEU A 99 13.55 26.27 -3.13
C LEU A 99 12.24 26.57 -3.88
N PRO A 100 11.38 27.47 -3.35
CA PRO A 100 10.19 27.89 -4.08
C PRO A 100 10.55 28.84 -5.23
N THR A 101 9.81 28.78 -6.34
CA THR A 101 9.93 29.77 -7.43
C THR A 101 9.22 31.07 -7.09
N PRO A 102 9.59 32.21 -7.72
CA PRO A 102 8.91 33.49 -7.50
C PRO A 102 7.40 33.38 -7.66
N GLY A 103 6.65 33.91 -6.68
CA GLY A 103 5.19 33.85 -6.66
C GLY A 103 4.61 32.57 -6.05
N THR A 104 5.42 31.57 -5.69
CA THR A 104 4.98 30.45 -4.86
C THR A 104 4.98 30.87 -3.39
N GLU A 105 3.83 30.75 -2.71
CA GLU A 105 3.70 31.04 -1.28
C GLU A 105 3.86 29.75 -0.47
N LEU A 106 4.89 29.67 0.37
CA LEU A 106 5.01 28.58 1.34
C LEU A 106 4.17 28.91 2.58
N ALA A 107 3.06 28.20 2.77
CA ALA A 107 2.27 28.27 3.99
C ALA A 107 3.09 27.78 5.20
N GLY A 108 3.86 26.71 5.01
CA GLY A 108 4.79 26.19 6.00
C GLY A 108 5.49 24.92 5.52
N VAL A 109 6.51 24.50 6.28
CA VAL A 109 7.25 23.26 6.07
C VAL A 109 7.17 22.40 7.33
N LEU A 110 6.62 21.20 7.20
CA LEU A 110 6.56 20.20 8.26
C LEU A 110 7.70 19.22 8.07
N VAL A 111 8.52 19.00 9.10
CA VAL A 111 9.64 18.08 9.06
C VAL A 111 9.47 17.00 10.13
N ALA A 112 9.50 15.73 9.73
CA ALA A 112 9.56 14.59 10.62
C ALA A 112 10.75 13.70 10.25
N SER A 113 11.47 13.22 11.27
CA SER A 113 12.55 12.25 11.09
C SER A 113 12.50 11.23 12.22
N TYR A 114 12.71 9.95 11.92
CA TYR A 114 12.63 8.88 12.92
C TYR A 114 13.83 8.86 13.87
N SER A 115 15.07 8.90 13.34
CA SER A 115 16.29 8.69 14.15
C SER A 115 16.84 9.96 14.80
N ALA A 116 16.78 11.11 14.13
CA ALA A 116 17.15 12.42 14.67
C ALA A 116 16.56 13.55 13.81
N GLN A 117 16.29 14.70 14.44
CA GLN A 117 15.72 15.85 13.73
C GLN A 117 16.68 16.36 12.64
N GLY A 118 16.16 16.44 11.41
CA GLY A 118 16.86 17.01 10.26
C GLY A 118 17.14 18.50 10.41
N ALA A 119 17.90 19.05 9.47
CA ALA A 119 18.09 20.49 9.33
C ALA A 119 17.35 20.98 8.09
N LEU A 120 16.85 22.22 8.13
CA LEU A 120 16.07 22.82 7.06
C LEU A 120 16.69 24.15 6.63
N GLN A 121 16.91 24.30 5.32
CA GLN A 121 17.11 25.60 4.68
C GLN A 121 15.85 25.95 3.88
N ALA A 122 15.27 27.12 4.14
CA ALA A 122 14.16 27.65 3.36
C ALA A 122 14.20 29.19 3.34
N PRO A 123 13.43 29.88 2.48
CA PRO A 123 13.41 31.34 2.45
C PRO A 123 13.11 31.96 3.82
N PRO A 124 13.70 33.13 4.13
CA PRO A 124 13.42 33.84 5.38
C PRO A 124 11.91 34.05 5.61
N GLY A 125 11.46 33.85 6.85
CA GLY A 125 10.05 34.02 7.23
C GLY A 125 9.16 32.80 6.95
N THR A 126 9.68 31.74 6.33
CA THR A 126 8.91 30.49 6.12
C THR A 126 8.62 29.82 7.47
N PRO A 127 7.34 29.58 7.84
CA PRO A 127 7.01 28.82 9.04
C PRO A 127 7.52 27.38 8.92
N ALA A 128 8.25 26.90 9.93
CA ALA A 128 8.85 25.57 9.91
C ALA A 128 8.65 24.86 11.25
N PHE A 129 8.17 23.61 11.20
CA PHE A 129 7.74 22.87 12.38
C PHE A 129 8.32 21.46 12.38
N GLY A 130 8.79 21.02 13.54
CA GLY A 130 9.05 19.61 13.82
C GLY A 130 7.72 18.92 14.13
N VAL A 131 7.40 17.83 13.43
CA VAL A 131 6.15 17.09 13.65
C VAL A 131 6.41 15.60 13.85
N LYS A 132 5.46 14.94 14.53
CA LYS A 132 5.46 13.48 14.72
C LYS A 132 4.57 12.84 13.66
N LEU A 133 5.12 12.65 12.47
CA LEU A 133 4.50 11.89 11.39
C LEU A 133 5.37 10.69 11.04
N PRO A 134 4.79 9.52 10.71
CA PRO A 134 5.57 8.40 10.20
C PRO A 134 6.15 8.78 8.82
N TYR A 135 7.23 8.13 8.42
CA TYR A 135 7.73 8.21 7.05
C TYR A 135 7.11 7.09 6.22
N ALA A 136 6.90 7.33 4.93
CA ALA A 136 6.46 6.31 3.98
C ALA A 136 6.88 6.67 2.56
N TYR A 137 7.83 5.92 2.00
CA TYR A 137 8.31 6.16 0.65
C TYR A 137 7.46 5.49 -0.44
N GLU A 138 6.48 4.66 -0.07
CA GLU A 138 5.47 4.11 -0.97
C GLU A 138 4.07 4.57 -0.53
N VAL A 139 3.22 4.89 -1.51
CA VAL A 139 1.83 5.30 -1.24
C VAL A 139 0.92 4.13 -0.84
N ASP A 140 1.30 2.91 -1.23
CA ASP A 140 0.62 1.67 -0.84
C ASP A 140 1.37 1.03 0.35
N ASN A 141 1.36 1.71 1.49
CA ASN A 141 2.01 1.30 2.74
C ASN A 141 1.16 1.77 3.94
N ALA A 142 1.08 0.98 5.03
CA ALA A 142 0.33 1.36 6.23
C ALA A 142 0.79 2.69 6.85
N ASN A 143 2.11 2.95 6.87
CA ASN A 143 2.67 4.21 7.37
C ASN A 143 2.20 5.40 6.54
N PHE A 144 1.99 5.24 5.22
CA PHE A 144 1.43 6.31 4.39
C PHE A 144 -0.02 6.63 4.78
N ARG A 145 -0.81 5.60 5.10
CA ARG A 145 -2.19 5.78 5.59
C ARG A 145 -2.20 6.46 6.95
N GLN A 146 -1.28 6.10 7.84
CA GLN A 146 -1.11 6.75 9.14
C GLN A 146 -0.66 8.21 8.98
N LEU A 147 0.26 8.50 8.04
CA LEU A 147 0.67 9.86 7.69
C LEU A 147 -0.54 10.69 7.25
N LEU A 148 -1.34 10.19 6.31
CA LEU A 148 -2.56 10.88 5.84
C LEU A 148 -3.56 11.11 6.98
N ALA A 149 -3.77 10.11 7.85
CA ALA A 149 -4.66 10.25 9.01
C ALA A 149 -4.12 11.29 10.01
N GLY A 150 -2.81 11.35 10.22
CA GLY A 150 -2.15 12.35 11.05
C GLY A 150 -2.30 13.76 10.47
N LEU A 151 -2.09 13.91 9.15
CA LEU A 151 -2.33 15.18 8.45
C LEU A 151 -3.80 15.61 8.51
N ASN A 152 -4.74 14.67 8.38
CA ASN A 152 -6.17 14.97 8.52
C ASN A 152 -6.51 15.44 9.94
N THR A 153 -6.02 14.72 10.95
CA THR A 153 -6.28 15.04 12.36
C THR A 153 -5.72 16.42 12.73
N ALA A 154 -4.49 16.72 12.31
CA ALA A 154 -3.82 17.97 12.66
C ALA A 154 -4.28 19.16 11.79
N PHE A 155 -4.54 18.94 10.50
CA PHE A 155 -4.69 20.02 9.52
C PHE A 155 -5.98 19.97 8.71
N GLY A 156 -6.80 18.93 8.85
CA GLY A 156 -7.98 18.71 7.98
C GLY A 156 -7.62 18.33 6.54
N VAL A 157 -6.39 17.88 6.29
CA VAL A 157 -5.95 17.46 4.95
C VAL A 157 -6.61 16.13 4.59
N GLU A 158 -7.39 16.10 3.51
CA GLU A 158 -8.04 14.89 3.00
C GLU A 158 -7.31 14.28 1.79
N ARG A 159 -6.39 15.03 1.18
CA ARG A 159 -5.59 14.59 0.03
C ARG A 159 -4.22 15.24 -0.02
N ILE A 160 -3.27 14.56 -0.65
CA ILE A 160 -1.96 15.08 -1.04
C ILE A 160 -1.97 15.34 -2.54
N ASP A 161 -1.53 16.53 -2.96
CA ASP A 161 -1.52 16.97 -4.35
C ASP A 161 -0.27 16.48 -5.11
N GLY A 162 0.81 16.10 -4.43
CA GLY A 162 1.93 15.40 -5.07
C GLY A 162 2.88 14.72 -4.10
N VAL A 163 3.47 13.60 -4.53
CA VAL A 163 4.40 12.82 -3.70
C VAL A 163 5.70 12.48 -4.44
N ARG A 164 6.83 12.57 -3.74
CA ARG A 164 8.13 12.01 -4.14
C ARG A 164 8.60 11.08 -3.04
N GLY A 165 8.37 9.79 -3.24
CA GLY A 165 8.76 8.73 -2.32
C GLY A 165 9.85 7.86 -2.92
N ALA A 166 10.94 7.62 -2.19
CA ALA A 166 11.98 6.67 -2.57
C ALA A 166 12.69 6.09 -1.34
N TYR A 167 13.22 4.86 -1.42
CA TYR A 167 14.05 4.30 -0.35
C TYR A 167 15.26 5.23 -0.09
N THR A 168 16.06 5.47 -1.13
CA THR A 168 17.11 6.49 -1.14
C THR A 168 16.57 7.76 -1.80
N LEU A 169 16.53 8.86 -1.05
CA LEU A 169 16.03 10.15 -1.55
C LEU A 169 16.91 10.67 -2.69
N ALA A 170 16.26 11.14 -3.76
CA ALA A 170 16.94 11.85 -4.84
C ALA A 170 17.57 13.14 -4.31
N ALA A 171 18.73 13.52 -4.87
CA ALA A 171 19.40 14.77 -4.53
C ALA A 171 18.52 16.00 -4.76
N GLU A 172 17.62 15.93 -5.75
CA GLU A 172 16.67 16.98 -6.09
C GLU A 172 15.28 16.37 -6.35
N ASN A 173 14.26 16.96 -5.71
CA ASN A 173 12.86 16.61 -5.85
C ASN A 173 12.09 17.83 -6.33
N GLU A 174 11.28 17.68 -7.38
CA GLU A 174 10.61 18.83 -8.01
C GLU A 174 9.10 18.63 -8.16
N PHE A 175 8.37 19.71 -7.87
CA PHE A 175 6.92 19.83 -8.06
C PHE A 175 6.60 21.06 -8.91
N ARG A 176 6.33 20.84 -10.21
CA ARG A 176 5.85 21.88 -11.14
C ARG A 176 4.32 21.91 -11.24
N GLN A 177 3.68 20.79 -10.96
CA GLN A 177 2.24 20.59 -10.98
C GLN A 177 1.84 19.48 -10.00
N PRO A 178 0.55 19.44 -9.61
CA PRO A 178 0.02 18.30 -8.88
C PRO A 178 0.22 16.99 -9.66
N ASP A 179 0.45 15.91 -8.93
CA ASP A 179 0.35 14.56 -9.49
C ASP A 179 -1.08 14.32 -10.00
N PRO A 180 -1.28 13.44 -11.00
CA PRO A 180 -2.61 13.01 -11.39
C PRO A 180 -3.42 12.50 -10.19
N PRO A 181 -4.74 12.74 -10.12
CA PRO A 181 -5.58 12.20 -9.06
C PRO A 181 -5.45 10.69 -8.98
N ARG A 182 -5.07 10.20 -7.79
CA ARG A 182 -4.91 8.77 -7.51
C ARG A 182 -5.54 8.46 -6.16
N ALA A 183 -6.30 7.37 -6.07
CA ALA A 183 -7.00 6.98 -4.86
C ALA A 183 -6.06 6.87 -3.62
N PRO A 184 -4.84 6.29 -3.71
CA PRO A 184 -3.92 6.21 -2.58
C PRO A 184 -3.52 7.56 -1.97
N LEU A 185 -3.58 8.65 -2.73
CA LEU A 185 -3.22 10.00 -2.26
C LEU A 185 -4.35 10.68 -1.46
N THR A 186 -5.48 10.01 -1.26
CA THR A 186 -6.61 10.52 -0.48
C THR A 186 -6.78 9.73 0.82
N LEU A 187 -7.34 10.37 1.84
CA LEU A 187 -7.70 9.72 3.11
C LEU A 187 -8.61 8.52 2.87
N ALA A 188 -9.59 8.66 1.96
CA ALA A 188 -10.48 7.58 1.55
C ALA A 188 -9.71 6.35 1.02
N GLY A 189 -8.64 6.58 0.24
CA GLY A 189 -7.83 5.53 -0.37
C GLY A 189 -8.56 4.81 -1.49
N GLU A 190 -8.03 3.62 -1.84
CA GLU A 190 -8.71 2.70 -2.75
C GLU A 190 -10.12 2.39 -2.25
N GLN A 191 -11.09 2.51 -3.16
CA GLN A 191 -12.50 2.24 -2.93
C GLN A 191 -12.89 0.90 -3.57
N PRO A 192 -13.83 0.16 -2.96
CA PRO A 192 -14.38 -1.03 -3.59
C PRO A 192 -15.04 -0.76 -4.93
N GLU A 193 -14.86 -1.66 -5.88
CA GLU A 193 -15.56 -1.72 -7.16
C GLU A 193 -16.56 -2.89 -7.15
N ALA A 194 -17.63 -2.79 -7.93
CA ALA A 194 -18.55 -3.91 -8.09
C ALA A 194 -17.83 -5.12 -8.72
N PRO A 195 -18.02 -6.36 -8.20
CA PRO A 195 -17.45 -7.54 -8.82
C PRO A 195 -18.07 -7.77 -10.21
N ARG A 196 -17.24 -8.17 -11.19
CA ARG A 196 -17.73 -8.57 -12.53
C ARG A 196 -18.64 -9.79 -12.48
N ARG A 197 -18.31 -10.72 -11.58
CA ARG A 197 -19.11 -11.91 -11.27
C ARG A 197 -19.10 -12.04 -9.76
N ASN A 198 -20.28 -12.14 -9.15
CA ASN A 198 -20.40 -12.37 -7.73
C ASN A 198 -20.53 -13.88 -7.46
N PHE A 199 -19.92 -14.37 -6.39
CA PHE A 199 -20.09 -15.74 -5.92
C PHE A 199 -20.07 -15.80 -4.39
N GLY A 200 -20.71 -16.83 -3.85
CA GLY A 200 -20.75 -17.07 -2.42
C GLY A 200 -19.57 -17.91 -1.94
N PHE A 201 -19.06 -17.62 -0.75
CA PHE A 201 -18.06 -18.42 -0.06
C PHE A 201 -18.31 -18.41 1.44
N THR A 202 -17.53 -19.19 2.19
CA THR A 202 -17.66 -19.34 3.63
C THR A 202 -16.37 -18.94 4.32
N LEU A 203 -16.48 -18.13 5.38
CA LEU A 203 -15.40 -17.88 6.33
C LEU A 203 -15.72 -18.58 7.65
N LEU A 204 -14.69 -18.98 8.39
CA LEU A 204 -14.87 -19.51 9.74
C LEU A 204 -14.83 -18.39 10.77
N ALA A 205 -15.86 -18.29 11.61
CA ALA A 205 -15.81 -17.51 12.83
C ALA A 205 -14.87 -18.17 13.86
N ARG A 206 -14.45 -17.42 14.90
CA ARG A 206 -13.56 -17.91 15.98
C ARG A 206 -14.14 -19.08 16.76
N ASP A 207 -15.47 -19.18 16.81
CA ASP A 207 -16.23 -20.30 17.38
C ASP A 207 -16.35 -21.51 16.41
N LEU A 208 -15.63 -21.48 15.29
CA LEU A 208 -15.65 -22.49 14.22
C LEU A 208 -17.01 -22.63 13.54
N ARG A 209 -17.88 -21.61 13.63
CA ARG A 209 -19.12 -21.57 12.88
C ARG A 209 -18.84 -21.06 11.45
N PRO A 210 -19.34 -21.76 10.42
CA PRO A 210 -19.29 -21.24 9.06
C PRO A 210 -20.19 -20.01 8.92
N VAL A 211 -19.67 -18.95 8.32
CA VAL A 211 -20.41 -17.71 8.02
C VAL A 211 -20.37 -17.46 6.53
N ARG A 212 -21.55 -17.26 5.92
CA ARG A 212 -21.69 -17.03 4.48
C ARG A 212 -21.28 -15.61 4.11
N TRP A 213 -20.50 -15.51 3.04
CA TRP A 213 -19.99 -14.29 2.45
C TRP A 213 -20.21 -14.28 0.95
N THR A 214 -20.16 -13.09 0.37
CA THR A 214 -20.03 -12.84 -1.06
C THR A 214 -18.88 -11.87 -1.29
N LEU A 215 -18.53 -11.61 -2.55
CA LEU A 215 -17.51 -10.61 -2.87
C LEU A 215 -17.89 -9.19 -2.46
N THR A 216 -19.18 -8.93 -2.19
CA THR A 216 -19.72 -7.64 -1.76
C THR A 216 -19.93 -7.55 -0.25
N GLY A 217 -19.51 -8.54 0.53
CA GLY A 217 -19.61 -8.54 2.00
C GLY A 217 -20.33 -9.76 2.59
N PRO A 218 -20.55 -9.77 3.91
CA PRO A 218 -21.21 -10.86 4.62
C PRO A 218 -22.69 -10.95 4.22
N VAL A 219 -23.21 -12.17 4.05
CA VAL A 219 -24.63 -12.42 3.72
C VAL A 219 -25.50 -12.31 4.97
N GLU A 220 -24.99 -12.82 6.08
CA GLU A 220 -25.59 -12.80 7.41
C GLU A 220 -24.62 -12.06 8.35
N GLY A 221 -25.12 -11.39 9.38
CA GLY A 221 -24.34 -10.52 10.27
C GLY A 221 -22.95 -11.04 10.64
N GLY A 222 -22.00 -10.11 10.79
CA GLY A 222 -20.59 -10.46 11.02
C GLY A 222 -20.29 -10.98 12.43
N GLY A 223 -19.17 -11.69 12.56
CA GLY A 223 -18.59 -12.10 13.85
C GLY A 223 -17.07 -12.01 13.83
N PRO A 224 -16.38 -12.26 14.95
CA PRO A 224 -14.93 -12.37 14.91
C PRO A 224 -14.52 -13.60 14.09
N TYR A 225 -13.75 -13.40 13.03
CA TYR A 225 -13.26 -14.44 12.12
C TYR A 225 -11.93 -15.02 12.57
N LEU A 226 -11.67 -16.27 12.19
CA LEU A 226 -10.34 -16.84 12.21
C LEU A 226 -9.52 -16.22 11.08
N GLY A 227 -8.43 -15.53 11.43
CA GLY A 227 -7.51 -14.95 10.45
C GLY A 227 -6.44 -15.92 9.94
N GLU A 228 -6.34 -17.12 10.53
CA GLU A 228 -5.31 -18.11 10.20
C GLU A 228 -5.95 -19.47 9.89
N GLY A 229 -5.55 -20.10 8.77
CA GLY A 229 -6.04 -21.39 8.27
C GLY A 229 -5.49 -22.62 9.01
N LYS A 230 -5.28 -22.51 10.32
CA LYS A 230 -4.80 -23.65 11.12
C LYS A 230 -5.90 -24.63 11.48
N VAL A 231 -7.06 -24.58 10.80
CA VAL A 231 -8.24 -25.39 11.09
C VAL A 231 -8.98 -25.75 9.81
N ALA A 232 -9.38 -27.01 9.66
CA ALA A 232 -10.37 -27.45 8.70
C ALA A 232 -11.48 -28.25 9.38
N LEU A 233 -12.68 -28.17 8.82
CA LEU A 233 -13.86 -28.88 9.29
C LEU A 233 -14.23 -29.97 8.31
N SER A 234 -14.76 -31.09 8.82
CA SER A 234 -15.48 -32.05 7.98
C SER A 234 -16.73 -31.42 7.38
N PRO A 235 -17.30 -31.98 6.29
CA PRO A 235 -18.51 -31.43 5.66
C PRO A 235 -19.72 -31.28 6.59
N ASP A 236 -19.84 -32.17 7.59
CA ASP A 236 -20.86 -32.11 8.63
C ASP A 236 -20.52 -31.15 9.80
N GLY A 237 -19.29 -30.64 9.83
CA GLY A 237 -18.80 -29.75 10.89
C GLY A 237 -18.50 -30.45 12.23
N GLU A 238 -18.61 -31.77 12.30
CA GLU A 238 -18.44 -32.56 13.52
C GLU A 238 -16.99 -32.86 13.84
N ARG A 239 -16.15 -33.09 12.84
CA ARG A 239 -14.70 -33.29 13.00
C ARG A 239 -13.95 -32.01 12.69
N ILE A 240 -13.00 -31.69 13.54
CA ILE A 240 -12.12 -30.52 13.42
C ILE A 240 -10.69 -31.05 13.35
N TRP A 241 -9.99 -30.70 12.28
CA TRP A 241 -8.54 -30.87 12.20
C TRP A 241 -7.87 -29.53 12.43
N ARG A 242 -6.80 -29.51 13.21
CA ARG A 242 -6.04 -28.29 13.46
C ARG A 242 -4.55 -28.51 13.56
N LEU A 243 -3.79 -27.47 13.25
CA LEU A 243 -2.36 -27.41 13.52
C LEU A 243 -2.11 -26.78 14.88
N ARG A 244 -1.30 -27.45 15.70
CA ARG A 244 -0.87 -26.95 17.01
C ARG A 244 0.61 -27.28 17.20
N GLY A 245 1.43 -26.26 17.39
CA GLY A 245 2.89 -26.42 17.37
C GLY A 245 3.33 -27.06 16.04
N ASP A 246 4.14 -28.10 16.15
CA ASP A 246 4.64 -28.88 15.00
C ASP A 246 3.84 -30.19 14.79
N GLY A 247 2.53 -30.17 15.07
CA GLY A 247 1.69 -31.36 14.97
C GLY A 247 0.31 -31.12 14.34
N LEU A 248 -0.27 -32.21 13.85
CA LEU A 248 -1.66 -32.30 13.43
C LEU A 248 -2.48 -32.94 14.55
N GLU A 249 -3.59 -32.30 14.91
CA GLU A 249 -4.57 -32.84 15.87
C GLU A 249 -5.94 -32.97 15.22
N ALA A 250 -6.72 -33.95 15.67
CA ALA A 250 -8.16 -34.05 15.40
C ALA A 250 -8.96 -34.02 16.71
N LEU A 251 -10.12 -33.38 16.69
CA LEU A 251 -11.12 -33.44 17.76
C LEU A 251 -12.53 -33.49 17.17
N ARG A 252 -13.51 -33.97 17.94
CA ARG A 252 -14.92 -33.73 17.60
C ARG A 252 -15.42 -32.42 18.20
N ARG A 253 -16.44 -31.84 17.58
CA ARG A 253 -17.15 -30.67 18.12
C ARG A 253 -17.70 -31.00 19.51
N GLY A 254 -17.41 -30.12 20.48
CA GLY A 254 -17.79 -30.32 21.88
C GLY A 254 -16.78 -31.12 22.72
N GLU A 255 -15.84 -31.82 22.10
CA GLU A 255 -14.72 -32.45 22.83
C GLU A 255 -13.65 -31.41 23.16
N THR A 256 -13.08 -31.50 24.37
CA THR A 256 -11.97 -30.63 24.81
C THR A 256 -10.60 -31.27 24.56
N ALA A 257 -10.54 -32.61 24.55
CA ALA A 257 -9.33 -33.38 24.30
C ALA A 257 -9.12 -33.57 22.80
N ALA A 258 -7.96 -33.14 22.30
CA ALA A 258 -7.53 -33.40 20.93
C ALA A 258 -6.72 -34.70 20.86
N ARG A 259 -6.91 -35.46 19.79
CA ARG A 259 -6.09 -36.62 19.44
C ARG A 259 -4.97 -36.19 18.50
N ALA A 260 -3.72 -36.38 18.91
CA ALA A 260 -2.57 -36.18 18.04
C ALA A 260 -2.56 -37.22 16.91
N ILE A 261 -2.18 -36.78 15.70
CA ILE A 261 -1.99 -37.62 14.52
C ILE A 261 -0.49 -37.66 14.23
N PRO A 262 0.24 -38.69 14.69
CA PRO A 262 1.69 -38.75 14.53
C PRO A 262 2.07 -38.92 13.06
N LEU A 263 3.16 -38.29 12.65
CA LEU A 263 3.77 -38.53 11.35
C LEU A 263 4.42 -39.93 11.30
N PRO A 264 4.48 -40.57 10.12
CA PRO A 264 5.31 -41.74 9.91
C PRO A 264 6.79 -41.42 10.20
N PRO A 265 7.59 -42.36 10.73
CA PRO A 265 8.99 -42.10 11.08
C PRO A 265 9.89 -41.72 9.88
N ASP A 266 9.49 -42.08 8.67
CA ASP A 266 10.18 -41.79 7.41
C ASP A 266 9.76 -40.44 6.80
N PHE A 267 8.77 -39.75 7.39
CA PHE A 267 8.36 -38.43 6.93
C PHE A 267 9.22 -37.35 7.62
N PRO A 268 9.58 -36.28 6.90
CA PRO A 268 10.16 -35.10 7.53
C PRO A 268 9.22 -34.58 8.62
N SER A 269 9.76 -34.26 9.79
CA SER A 269 8.99 -33.61 10.86
C SER A 269 8.38 -32.30 10.37
N PHE A 270 7.23 -31.90 10.93
CA PHE A 270 6.75 -30.55 10.67
C PHE A 270 7.79 -29.53 11.15
N SER A 271 8.01 -28.52 10.31
CA SER A 271 8.67 -27.28 10.70
C SER A 271 7.66 -26.19 10.45
N TRP A 272 7.18 -25.52 11.50
CA TRP A 272 6.30 -24.35 11.38
C TRP A 272 5.09 -24.59 10.48
N ALA A 273 4.17 -25.46 10.93
CA ALA A 273 2.98 -25.77 10.15
C ALA A 273 2.13 -24.51 9.87
N MET A 274 1.89 -24.22 8.60
CA MET A 274 1.38 -22.92 8.16
C MET A 274 -0.13 -22.88 7.98
N ASP A 275 -0.67 -23.85 7.22
CA ASP A 275 -2.08 -23.93 6.85
C ASP A 275 -2.45 -25.37 6.47
N LEU A 276 -3.75 -25.68 6.43
CA LEU A 276 -4.29 -26.95 5.99
C LEU A 276 -5.63 -26.79 5.25
N ALA A 277 -5.87 -27.63 4.25
CA ALA A 277 -7.10 -27.62 3.46
C ALA A 277 -7.65 -29.02 3.25
N LEU A 278 -8.96 -29.20 3.45
CA LEU A 278 -9.66 -30.44 3.18
C LEU A 278 -10.21 -30.46 1.75
N ASP A 279 -9.89 -31.50 0.98
CA ASP A 279 -10.68 -31.94 -0.17
C ASP A 279 -11.81 -32.86 0.34
N PRO A 280 -13.05 -32.37 0.45
CA PRO A 280 -14.14 -33.16 1.02
C PRO A 280 -14.58 -34.31 0.09
N GLN A 281 -14.30 -34.22 -1.21
CA GLN A 281 -14.69 -35.24 -2.19
C GLN A 281 -13.81 -36.48 -2.07
N LEU A 282 -12.50 -36.31 -1.83
CA LEU A 282 -11.59 -37.45 -1.56
C LEU A 282 -11.46 -37.79 -0.08
N GLY A 283 -11.80 -36.86 0.82
CA GLY A 283 -11.44 -36.98 2.23
C GLY A 283 -9.93 -36.86 2.42
N VAL A 284 -9.28 -35.95 1.70
CA VAL A 284 -7.83 -35.72 1.82
C VAL A 284 -7.56 -34.37 2.43
N LEU A 285 -6.92 -34.38 3.59
CA LEU A 285 -6.41 -33.21 4.27
C LEU A 285 -4.99 -32.95 3.77
N THR A 286 -4.76 -31.77 3.20
CA THR A 286 -3.43 -31.33 2.77
C THR A 286 -2.91 -30.31 3.76
N ILE A 287 -1.66 -30.48 4.19
CA ILE A 287 -0.96 -29.61 5.16
C ILE A 287 0.29 -29.06 4.50
N VAL A 288 0.59 -27.79 4.74
CA VAL A 288 1.82 -27.14 4.27
C VAL A 288 2.64 -26.61 5.45
N THR A 289 3.96 -26.78 5.36
CA THR A 289 4.95 -26.34 6.35
C THR A 289 5.91 -25.32 5.75
N LEU A 290 6.60 -24.55 6.60
CA LEU A 290 7.58 -23.54 6.21
C LEU A 290 8.91 -23.74 6.96
N GLY A 291 10.01 -23.27 6.38
CA GLY A 291 11.34 -23.34 6.98
C GLY A 291 12.19 -24.43 6.35
N GLY A 292 13.41 -24.07 5.95
CA GLY A 292 14.25 -24.92 5.11
C GLY A 292 13.57 -25.17 3.76
N GLU A 293 13.39 -26.44 3.41
CA GLU A 293 12.82 -26.88 2.13
C GLU A 293 11.30 -26.64 2.01
N GLY A 294 10.57 -26.65 3.13
CA GLY A 294 9.10 -26.66 3.14
C GLY A 294 8.51 -27.95 2.56
N PHE A 295 7.41 -28.45 3.13
CA PHE A 295 6.78 -29.70 2.69
C PHE A 295 5.26 -29.59 2.60
N LEU A 296 4.70 -30.37 1.69
CA LEU A 296 3.27 -30.63 1.53
C LEU A 296 2.99 -32.07 1.95
N TYR A 297 2.12 -32.25 2.94
CA TYR A 297 1.73 -33.56 3.45
C TYR A 297 0.27 -33.84 3.11
N ARG A 298 -0.06 -35.09 2.83
CA ARG A 298 -1.45 -35.50 2.55
C ARG A 298 -1.87 -36.61 3.50
N TYR A 299 -3.02 -36.40 4.14
CA TYR A 299 -3.62 -37.32 5.10
C TYR A 299 -5.03 -37.72 4.65
N ASP A 300 -5.27 -39.02 4.56
CA ASP A 300 -6.58 -39.60 4.26
C ASP A 300 -7.42 -39.62 5.54
N THR A 301 -8.43 -38.75 5.59
CA THR A 301 -9.30 -38.59 6.76
C THR A 301 -10.32 -39.70 6.92
N ARG A 302 -10.54 -40.52 5.88
CA ARG A 302 -11.49 -41.64 5.89
C ARG A 302 -10.84 -42.91 6.41
N ASN A 303 -9.63 -43.19 5.95
CA ASN A 303 -8.84 -44.36 6.36
C ASN A 303 -7.85 -44.04 7.49
N GLU A 304 -7.82 -42.79 7.95
CA GLU A 304 -6.98 -42.27 9.03
C GLU A 304 -5.48 -42.55 8.87
N ARG A 305 -4.95 -42.42 7.64
CA ARG A 305 -3.55 -42.70 7.32
C ARG A 305 -2.90 -41.59 6.49
N TRP A 306 -1.59 -41.42 6.66
CA TRP A 306 -0.80 -40.58 5.77
C TRP A 306 -0.68 -41.21 4.38
N LEU A 307 -0.76 -40.38 3.34
CA LEU A 307 -0.70 -40.79 1.95
C LEU A 307 0.70 -40.60 1.38
N ASP A 308 1.20 -39.36 1.44
CA ASP A 308 2.52 -38.98 0.94
C ASP A 308 2.98 -37.65 1.57
N VAL A 309 4.26 -37.33 1.33
CA VAL A 309 4.89 -36.04 1.59
C VAL A 309 5.65 -35.60 0.35
N ARG A 310 5.65 -34.31 0.07
CA ARG A 310 6.28 -33.71 -1.11
C ARG A 310 7.06 -32.47 -0.70
N SER A 311 8.25 -32.33 -1.27
CA SER A 311 9.01 -31.08 -1.20
C SER A 311 8.23 -29.94 -1.85
N LEU A 312 8.26 -28.77 -1.22
CA LEU A 312 7.80 -27.52 -1.83
C LEU A 312 8.95 -26.77 -2.54
N ASN A 313 10.16 -27.33 -2.56
CA ASN A 313 11.33 -26.75 -3.20
C ASN A 313 11.59 -25.29 -2.78
N ASN A 314 11.55 -25.04 -1.47
CA ASN A 314 11.69 -23.73 -0.84
C ASN A 314 10.58 -22.72 -1.20
N ILE A 315 9.41 -23.17 -1.66
CA ILE A 315 8.24 -22.29 -1.83
C ILE A 315 7.50 -22.19 -0.49
N ASP A 316 7.60 -21.01 0.11
CA ASP A 316 6.92 -20.67 1.34
C ASP A 316 5.44 -20.37 1.10
N ILE A 317 4.56 -21.24 1.60
CA ILE A 317 3.09 -21.08 1.51
C ILE A 317 2.55 -20.55 2.84
N ASN A 318 1.83 -19.43 2.77
CA ASN A 318 1.22 -18.76 3.92
C ASN A 318 -0.28 -19.05 4.10
N ALA A 319 -0.96 -19.43 3.01
CA ALA A 319 -2.35 -19.88 3.07
C ALA A 319 -2.66 -20.96 2.02
N LEU A 320 -3.59 -21.85 2.34
CA LEU A 320 -4.01 -22.95 1.47
C LEU A 320 -5.53 -23.13 1.48
N ALA A 321 -6.13 -23.28 0.31
CA ALA A 321 -7.56 -23.62 0.18
C ALA A 321 -7.78 -24.65 -0.92
N PHE A 322 -8.83 -25.46 -0.77
CA PHE A 322 -9.27 -26.37 -1.82
C PHE A 322 -10.36 -25.71 -2.67
N ASP A 323 -10.21 -25.81 -3.99
CA ASP A 323 -11.18 -25.37 -4.99
C ASP A 323 -12.06 -26.56 -5.42
N PRO A 324 -13.31 -26.65 -4.92
CA PRO A 324 -14.18 -27.77 -5.24
C PRO A 324 -14.67 -27.77 -6.70
N VAL A 325 -14.63 -26.62 -7.37
CA VAL A 325 -15.07 -26.47 -8.77
C VAL A 325 -13.91 -26.80 -9.72
N GLY A 326 -12.73 -26.25 -9.44
CA GLY A 326 -11.52 -26.52 -10.22
C GLY A 326 -10.81 -27.83 -9.87
N HIS A 327 -11.27 -28.54 -8.82
CA HIS A 327 -10.69 -29.80 -8.35
C HIS A 327 -9.16 -29.70 -8.12
N ARG A 328 -8.73 -28.65 -7.41
CA ARG A 328 -7.31 -28.30 -7.18
C ARG A 328 -7.16 -27.59 -5.84
N TYR A 329 -5.94 -27.47 -5.35
CA TYR A 329 -5.63 -26.54 -4.25
C TYR A 329 -5.07 -25.24 -4.83
N VAL A 330 -5.36 -24.15 -4.13
CA VAL A 330 -4.85 -22.81 -4.40
C VAL A 330 -4.11 -22.36 -3.14
N ALA A 331 -2.86 -21.95 -3.30
CA ALA A 331 -2.00 -21.51 -2.22
C ALA A 331 -1.56 -20.06 -2.43
N TRP A 332 -1.41 -19.30 -1.34
CA TRP A 332 -0.83 -17.95 -1.34
C TRP A 332 0.58 -18.03 -0.77
N THR A 333 1.57 -17.60 -1.53
CA THR A 333 2.98 -17.66 -1.13
C THR A 333 3.42 -16.43 -0.35
N SER A 334 4.54 -16.52 0.38
CA SER A 334 5.16 -15.38 1.08
C SER A 334 5.57 -14.24 0.15
N GLU A 335 5.92 -14.57 -1.10
CA GLU A 335 6.24 -13.61 -2.16
C GLU A 335 5.01 -12.97 -2.82
N GLY A 336 3.80 -13.32 -2.37
CA GLY A 336 2.55 -12.80 -2.91
C GLY A 336 2.20 -13.32 -4.30
N SER A 337 2.47 -14.60 -4.53
CA SER A 337 2.00 -15.34 -5.71
C SER A 337 0.90 -16.32 -5.35
N LEU A 338 0.11 -16.72 -6.34
CA LEU A 338 -0.73 -17.91 -6.27
C LEU A 338 0.05 -19.12 -6.78
N LEU A 339 0.06 -20.20 -6.01
CA LEU A 339 0.53 -21.52 -6.45
C LEU A 339 -0.69 -22.43 -6.63
N LEU A 340 -0.84 -23.02 -7.81
CA LEU A 340 -1.87 -24.01 -8.10
C LEU A 340 -1.29 -25.40 -7.90
N ILE A 341 -2.02 -26.26 -7.19
CA ILE A 341 -1.56 -27.61 -6.84
C ILE A 341 -2.65 -28.62 -7.19
N SER A 342 -2.28 -29.71 -7.85
CA SER A 342 -3.19 -30.80 -8.21
C SER A 342 -3.71 -31.51 -6.96
N ARG A 343 -4.78 -32.30 -7.10
CA ARG A 343 -5.29 -33.15 -6.00
C ARG A 343 -4.29 -34.20 -5.51
N LYS A 344 -3.27 -34.49 -6.33
CA LYS A 344 -2.17 -35.39 -5.99
C LYS A 344 -1.01 -34.67 -5.30
N GLY A 345 -1.07 -33.35 -5.15
CA GLY A 345 0.00 -32.54 -4.55
C GLY A 345 1.07 -32.07 -5.55
N GLU A 346 0.81 -32.12 -6.86
CA GLU A 346 1.77 -31.67 -7.88
C GLU A 346 1.57 -30.18 -8.19
N ALA A 347 2.65 -29.41 -8.31
CA ALA A 347 2.55 -28.02 -8.76
C ALA A 347 2.04 -27.95 -10.20
N LEU A 348 0.96 -27.19 -10.42
CA LEU A 348 0.37 -26.94 -11.73
C LEU A 348 0.85 -25.63 -12.36
N GLY A 349 1.30 -24.68 -11.53
CA GLY A 349 1.81 -23.40 -11.98
C GLY A 349 1.76 -22.32 -10.90
N GLN A 350 2.49 -21.22 -11.12
CA GLN A 350 2.55 -20.08 -10.21
C GLN A 350 2.25 -18.77 -10.95
N HIS A 351 1.52 -17.87 -10.29
CA HIS A 351 1.11 -16.58 -10.85
C HIS A 351 1.39 -15.45 -9.85
N LYS A 352 2.16 -14.43 -10.26
CA LYS A 352 2.39 -13.23 -9.45
C LYS A 352 1.10 -12.43 -9.34
N LEU A 353 0.62 -12.21 -8.11
CA LEU A 353 -0.67 -11.56 -7.87
C LEU A 353 -0.56 -10.28 -7.06
N LEU A 354 0.43 -10.17 -6.16
CA LEU A 354 0.62 -9.01 -5.30
C LEU A 354 0.55 -7.64 -6.01
N PRO A 355 1.20 -7.43 -7.19
CA PRO A 355 1.11 -6.15 -7.90
C PRO A 355 -0.31 -5.76 -8.37
N LEU A 356 -1.22 -6.73 -8.43
CA LEU A 356 -2.61 -6.52 -8.86
C LEU A 356 -3.53 -6.18 -7.68
N LEU A 357 -3.14 -6.47 -6.43
CA LEU A 357 -3.94 -6.26 -5.23
C LEU A 357 -3.83 -4.81 -4.74
N ARG A 358 -4.46 -3.87 -5.46
CA ARG A 358 -4.47 -2.45 -5.06
C ARG A 358 -4.95 -2.29 -3.62
N GLY A 359 -4.23 -1.47 -2.84
CA GLY A 359 -4.54 -1.20 -1.43
C GLY A 359 -4.11 -2.30 -0.46
N TYR A 360 -3.48 -3.39 -0.92
CA TYR A 360 -2.96 -4.42 -0.03
C TYR A 360 -1.78 -3.93 0.80
N GLY A 361 -0.85 -3.17 0.20
CA GLY A 361 0.28 -2.61 0.93
C GLY A 361 -0.14 -1.65 2.03
N ALA A 362 -1.29 -0.97 1.89
CA ALA A 362 -1.89 -0.16 2.95
C ALA A 362 -2.25 -0.93 4.24
N LEU A 363 -2.23 -2.27 4.24
CA LEU A 363 -2.53 -3.10 5.41
C LEU A 363 -1.33 -3.32 6.35
N TYR A 364 -0.09 -3.06 5.91
CA TYR A 364 1.11 -3.32 6.69
C TYR A 364 2.26 -2.38 6.32
N ASP A 365 3.27 -2.30 7.18
CA ASP A 365 4.49 -1.56 6.88
C ASP A 365 5.45 -2.42 6.05
N ARG A 366 5.43 -2.21 4.72
CA ARG A 366 6.27 -2.97 3.79
C ARG A 366 7.75 -2.68 4.09
N GLY A 367 8.49 -3.73 4.46
CA GLY A 367 9.92 -3.68 4.81
C GLY A 367 10.19 -3.87 6.30
N ASN A 368 9.25 -3.52 7.18
CA ASN A 368 9.41 -3.65 8.63
C ASN A 368 8.41 -4.62 9.28
N ALA A 369 7.34 -4.97 8.57
CA ALA A 369 6.32 -5.90 9.04
C ALA A 369 6.15 -7.08 8.09
N GLN A 370 5.75 -8.22 8.65
CA GLN A 370 5.33 -9.37 7.86
C GLN A 370 4.05 -9.03 7.09
N PRO A 371 3.94 -9.44 5.81
CA PRO A 371 2.74 -9.23 5.04
C PRO A 371 1.54 -9.93 5.70
N PRO A 372 0.35 -9.31 5.71
CA PRO A 372 -0.83 -9.92 6.30
C PRO A 372 -1.20 -11.16 5.49
N ARG A 373 -1.51 -12.24 6.20
CA ARG A 373 -2.04 -13.45 5.58
C ARG A 373 -3.41 -13.17 4.98
N LEU A 374 -3.71 -13.85 3.88
CA LEU A 374 -4.99 -13.77 3.20
C LEU A 374 -5.69 -15.13 3.34
N THR A 375 -6.96 -15.11 3.73
CA THR A 375 -7.82 -16.28 3.59
C THR A 375 -8.24 -16.39 2.12
N LEU A 376 -8.17 -17.60 1.58
CA LEU A 376 -8.49 -17.87 0.18
C LEU A 376 -9.85 -18.56 0.08
N ALA A 377 -10.67 -18.12 -0.87
CA ALA A 377 -11.93 -18.78 -1.21
C ALA A 377 -12.01 -18.98 -2.74
N PRO A 378 -11.37 -20.03 -3.27
CA PRO A 378 -11.39 -20.31 -4.70
C PRO A 378 -12.75 -20.87 -5.15
N HIS A 379 -13.11 -20.56 -6.38
CA HIS A 379 -14.35 -20.95 -7.05
C HIS A 379 -14.10 -21.09 -8.55
N GLY A 380 -13.44 -22.18 -8.95
CA GLY A 380 -13.05 -22.43 -10.33
C GLY A 380 -12.06 -21.38 -10.83
N GLU A 381 -12.50 -20.55 -11.78
CA GLU A 381 -11.69 -19.47 -12.37
C GLU A 381 -11.84 -18.12 -11.64
N GLN A 382 -12.43 -18.12 -10.44
CA GLN A 382 -12.65 -16.95 -9.58
C GLN A 382 -12.20 -17.20 -8.13
N LEU A 383 -11.70 -16.16 -7.44
CA LEU A 383 -11.03 -16.24 -6.14
C LEU A 383 -11.38 -15.02 -5.34
N ALA A 384 -11.83 -15.26 -4.12
CA ALA A 384 -11.85 -14.25 -3.09
C ALA A 384 -10.54 -14.34 -2.31
N LEU A 385 -9.80 -13.24 -2.24
CA LEU A 385 -8.74 -13.05 -1.27
C LEU A 385 -9.27 -12.16 -0.16
N VAL A 386 -9.17 -12.62 1.08
CA VAL A 386 -9.82 -11.98 2.22
C VAL A 386 -8.78 -11.61 3.26
N ALA A 387 -8.62 -10.31 3.51
CA ALA A 387 -7.78 -9.82 4.59
C ALA A 387 -8.57 -9.80 5.90
N ILE A 388 -8.01 -10.42 6.93
CA ILE A 388 -8.60 -10.47 8.28
C ILE A 388 -7.60 -9.89 9.27
N ALA A 389 -7.98 -8.81 9.96
CA ALA A 389 -7.17 -8.17 10.99
C ALA A 389 -7.98 -8.00 12.28
N GLY A 390 -7.40 -8.37 13.43
CA GLY A 390 -8.11 -8.28 14.71
C GLY A 390 -9.40 -9.13 14.78
N GLY A 391 -9.50 -10.18 13.95
CA GLY A 391 -10.72 -10.97 13.79
C GLY A 391 -11.82 -10.30 12.96
N ARG A 392 -11.54 -9.21 12.26
CA ARG A 392 -12.52 -8.57 11.36
C ARG A 392 -12.01 -8.68 9.92
N VAL A 393 -12.91 -8.98 8.99
CA VAL A 393 -12.57 -8.81 7.56
C VAL A 393 -12.37 -7.32 7.32
N THR A 394 -11.24 -6.94 6.74
CA THR A 394 -10.93 -5.54 6.42
C THR A 394 -11.09 -5.25 4.94
N GLN A 395 -10.74 -6.21 4.08
CA GLN A 395 -10.80 -6.09 2.63
C GLN A 395 -11.07 -7.44 1.97
N VAL A 396 -11.77 -7.41 0.83
CA VAL A 396 -11.94 -8.55 -0.07
C VAL A 396 -11.53 -8.13 -1.47
N TRP A 397 -10.69 -8.93 -2.11
CA TRP A 397 -10.40 -8.82 -3.54
C TRP A 397 -11.00 -9.99 -4.30
N ALA A 398 -11.59 -9.69 -5.46
CA ALA A 398 -11.94 -10.67 -6.46
C ALA A 398 -10.83 -10.76 -7.50
N TYR A 399 -10.36 -11.97 -7.78
CA TYR A 399 -9.39 -12.26 -8.84
C TYR A 399 -9.99 -13.20 -9.90
N ASP A 400 -9.78 -12.85 -11.16
CA ASP A 400 -10.17 -13.60 -12.37
C ASP A 400 -8.92 -14.10 -13.09
N TRP A 401 -8.74 -15.43 -13.18
CA TRP A 401 -7.53 -16.05 -13.73
C TRP A 401 -7.44 -15.83 -15.24
N GLN A 402 -8.56 -15.93 -15.94
CA GLN A 402 -8.59 -15.81 -17.40
C GLN A 402 -8.16 -14.43 -17.84
N ARG A 403 -8.50 -13.42 -17.05
CA ARG A 403 -8.17 -12.02 -17.34
C ARG A 403 -6.92 -11.53 -16.64
N GLN A 404 -6.43 -12.27 -15.65
CA GLN A 404 -5.35 -11.84 -14.76
C GLN A 404 -5.61 -10.46 -14.15
N GLU A 405 -6.86 -10.25 -13.70
CA GLU A 405 -7.29 -8.99 -13.10
C GLU A 405 -7.71 -9.23 -11.65
N ALA A 406 -7.26 -8.36 -10.74
CA ALA A 406 -7.76 -8.29 -9.37
C ALA A 406 -8.48 -6.96 -9.12
N ARG A 407 -9.53 -6.98 -8.31
CA ARG A 407 -10.30 -5.79 -7.91
C ARG A 407 -10.66 -5.90 -6.44
N MET A 408 -10.52 -4.82 -5.69
CA MET A 408 -11.07 -4.74 -4.33
C MET A 408 -12.59 -4.62 -4.45
N THR A 409 -13.35 -5.57 -3.92
CA THR A 409 -14.82 -5.62 -4.07
C THR A 409 -15.55 -5.35 -2.77
N TRP A 410 -14.83 -5.37 -1.65
CA TRP A 410 -15.34 -4.98 -0.36
C TRP A 410 -14.23 -4.41 0.52
N LYS A 411 -14.58 -3.43 1.35
CA LYS A 411 -13.71 -2.80 2.34
C LYS A 411 -14.57 -2.46 3.55
N ALA A 412 -14.07 -2.74 4.74
CA ALA A 412 -14.73 -2.32 5.97
C ALA A 412 -14.85 -0.79 6.01
N GLY A 413 -16.02 -0.27 6.37
CA GLY A 413 -16.17 1.15 6.70
C GLY A 413 -15.29 1.51 7.89
N HIS A 414 -14.69 2.71 7.82
CA HIS A 414 -13.89 3.28 8.91
C HIS A 414 -14.76 3.69 10.09
#